data_AF-A0A376TLW9-F1
#
_entry.id   AF-A0A376TLW9-F1
#
_cell.length_a   1.000
_cell.length_b   1.000
_cell.length_c   1.000
_cell.angle_alpha   90.00
_cell.angle_beta   90.00
_cell.angle_gamma   90.00
#
_symmetry.space_group_name_H-M   'P 1'
#
loop_
_entity.id
_entity.type
_entity.pdbx_description
1 polymer ?
#
loop_
_entity_poly.entity_id
_entity_poly.type
_entity_poly.pdbx_seq_one_letter_code
_entity_poly.pdbx_strand_id
1 'polypeptide(L)'
;MSTRLEASAKFKKDVNIWVDEAIWGHRFYNDQTPWLVFLEFLAIFQSRSYVGKALNESRSNDEHEKFQYNIPRLIPIRQLIFNNPHIRYVHDNYQSDPERWREWLKIFSFDDDFLYLQDRFGSFIRFLHVIEFFQTTAIESHRQRRWSSRFLFPYGPNCLYADLPANANGSPDRRFFARSGELLYLMLNRSSKAKELADMISEKLLRKDDTWNRIILALLPGEEHINSNQVSSSIGYLPFAERPEYERIADTWINLLSLDLSGEALLDPLMRFIFFAHAYLYA
;
A
#
# COMPACT_ATOMS: atom_id res chain seq x y z
N MET A 1 26.13 15.40 16.43
CA MET A 1 26.10 14.09 17.11
C MET A 1 24.71 13.52 16.90
N SER A 2 24.57 12.33 16.31
CA SER A 2 23.24 11.73 16.10
C SER A 2 22.67 11.28 17.44
N THR A 3 21.65 11.98 17.93
CA THR A 3 20.93 11.61 19.15
C THR A 3 20.18 10.30 18.92
N ARG A 4 20.48 9.28 19.73
CA ARG A 4 19.80 7.99 19.70
C ARG A 4 18.57 8.07 20.61
N LEU A 5 17.43 7.64 20.09
CA LEU A 5 16.17 7.58 20.83
C LEU A 5 16.12 6.28 21.65
N GLU A 6 15.36 6.28 22.73
CA GLU A 6 15.08 5.05 23.46
C GLU A 6 13.90 4.28 22.83
N ALA A 7 14.08 2.97 22.65
CA ALA A 7 13.00 2.08 22.23
C ALA A 7 11.94 1.96 23.35
N SER A 8 10.67 2.02 22.98
CA SER A 8 9.57 1.85 23.94
C SER A 8 9.60 0.47 24.62
N ALA A 9 9.06 0.37 25.83
CA ALA A 9 9.01 -0.88 26.59
C ALA A 9 8.25 -2.02 25.87
N LYS A 10 7.33 -1.67 24.95
CA LYS A 10 6.61 -2.64 24.11
C LYS A 10 7.54 -3.30 23.09
N PHE A 11 8.39 -2.51 22.44
CA PHE A 11 9.37 -3.03 21.49
C PHE A 11 10.34 -3.99 22.18
N LYS A 12 10.86 -3.63 23.35
CA LYS A 12 11.80 -4.46 24.13
C LYS A 12 11.27 -5.87 24.49
N LYS A 13 9.96 -6.11 24.51
CA LYS A 13 9.35 -7.41 24.86
C LYS A 13 9.05 -8.32 23.66
N ASP A 14 8.87 -7.74 22.47
CA ASP A 14 8.53 -8.49 21.24
C ASP A 14 9.77 -8.91 20.43
N VAL A 15 11.00 -8.68 20.95
CA VAL A 15 12.25 -8.90 20.21
C VAL A 15 12.83 -10.30 20.44
N ASN A 16 12.95 -11.08 19.36
CA ASN A 16 13.74 -12.32 19.36
C ASN A 16 15.26 -12.06 19.22
N ILE A 17 15.68 -10.91 18.67
CA ILE A 17 17.09 -10.49 18.50
C ILE A 17 17.20 -8.98 18.78
N TRP A 18 17.43 -8.59 20.03
CA TRP A 18 17.59 -7.18 20.45
C TRP A 18 18.58 -6.42 19.56
N VAL A 19 19.73 -7.04 19.25
CA VAL A 19 20.81 -6.37 18.51
C VAL A 19 20.35 -5.81 17.16
N ASP A 20 19.53 -6.55 16.40
CA ASP A 20 19.04 -6.11 15.09
C ASP A 20 18.13 -4.88 15.22
N GLU A 21 17.19 -4.88 16.17
CA GLU A 21 16.31 -3.73 16.40
C GLU A 21 17.06 -2.54 17.01
N ALA A 22 18.11 -2.78 17.78
CA ALA A 22 18.96 -1.74 18.32
C ALA A 22 19.82 -1.06 17.23
N ILE A 23 20.25 -1.78 16.20
CA ILE A 23 21.07 -1.21 15.12
C ILE A 23 20.16 -0.65 14.02
N TRP A 24 19.10 -1.38 13.67
CA TRP A 24 18.30 -1.19 12.46
C TRP A 24 16.86 -0.76 12.72
N GLY A 25 16.41 -0.70 13.98
CA GLY A 25 15.03 -0.31 14.34
C GLY A 25 13.96 -1.38 14.14
N HIS A 26 14.24 -2.43 13.38
CA HIS A 26 13.31 -3.53 13.08
C HIS A 26 14.05 -4.74 12.48
N ARG A 27 13.33 -5.86 12.30
CA ARG A 27 13.83 -7.12 11.72
C ARG A 27 13.73 -7.10 10.19
N PHE A 28 14.77 -7.56 9.51
CA PHE A 28 14.71 -7.81 8.07
C PHE A 28 13.91 -9.07 7.74
N TYR A 29 13.01 -8.96 6.78
CA TYR A 29 12.32 -10.09 6.16
C TYR A 29 12.82 -10.25 4.73
N ASN A 30 13.43 -11.39 4.42
CA ASN A 30 13.96 -11.70 3.09
C ASN A 30 12.91 -11.66 1.97
N ASP A 31 11.63 -11.78 2.31
CA ASP A 31 10.51 -11.78 1.37
C ASP A 31 9.94 -10.36 1.08
N GLN A 32 10.38 -9.31 1.79
CA GLN A 32 9.90 -7.95 1.58
C GLN A 32 10.67 -7.29 0.42
N THR A 33 10.02 -7.20 -0.73
CA THR A 33 10.60 -6.59 -1.93
C THR A 33 10.47 -5.06 -1.90
N PRO A 34 11.25 -4.31 -2.70
CA PRO A 34 11.19 -2.85 -2.72
C PRO A 34 9.79 -2.28 -3.01
N TRP A 35 9.04 -2.96 -3.89
CA TRP A 35 7.64 -2.62 -4.14
C TRP A 35 6.78 -2.76 -2.88
N LEU A 36 6.97 -3.79 -2.07
CA LEU A 36 6.22 -3.98 -0.84
C LEU A 36 6.59 -2.94 0.23
N VAL A 37 7.87 -2.56 0.32
CA VAL A 37 8.31 -1.45 1.18
C VAL A 37 7.62 -0.15 0.74
N PHE A 38 7.59 0.11 -0.56
CA PHE A 38 6.99 1.32 -1.12
C PHE A 38 5.47 1.37 -0.92
N LEU A 39 4.77 0.25 -1.15
CA LEU A 39 3.32 0.15 -0.93
C LEU A 39 2.97 0.30 0.56
N GLU A 40 3.76 -0.29 1.47
CA GLU A 40 3.61 -0.12 2.92
C GLU A 40 3.76 1.35 3.30
N PHE A 41 4.79 2.03 2.79
CA PHE A 41 4.98 3.47 2.97
C PHE A 41 3.79 4.30 2.47
N LEU A 42 3.33 4.07 1.22
CA LEU A 42 2.23 4.83 0.64
C LEU A 42 0.91 4.60 1.41
N ALA A 43 0.67 3.38 1.88
CA ALA A 43 -0.51 3.05 2.68
C ALA A 43 -0.51 3.76 4.04
N ILE A 44 0.66 3.83 4.70
CA ILE A 44 0.82 4.62 5.94
C ILE A 44 0.60 6.09 5.62
N PHE A 45 1.27 6.61 4.60
CA PHE A 45 1.14 8.01 4.18
C PHE A 45 -0.32 8.40 3.93
N GLN A 46 -1.06 7.58 3.17
CA GLN A 46 -2.48 7.80 2.90
C GLN A 46 -3.30 7.84 4.19
N SER A 47 -3.07 6.88 5.10
CA SER A 47 -3.74 6.81 6.40
C SER A 47 -3.52 8.09 7.22
N ARG A 48 -2.29 8.61 7.21
CA ARG A 48 -1.92 9.83 7.94
C ARG A 48 -2.41 11.10 7.23
N SER A 49 -2.49 11.08 5.90
CA SER A 49 -3.06 12.16 5.09
C SER A 49 -4.54 12.39 5.41
N TYR A 50 -5.32 11.31 5.60
CA TYR A 50 -6.74 11.41 5.99
C TYR A 50 -6.97 12.16 7.31
N VAL A 51 -6.02 12.13 8.23
CA VAL A 51 -6.09 12.86 9.51
C VAL A 51 -5.26 14.15 9.53
N GLY A 52 -4.77 14.60 8.37
CA GLY A 52 -4.00 15.83 8.24
C GLY A 52 -2.60 15.79 8.88
N LYS A 53 -2.03 14.59 9.05
CA LYS A 53 -0.72 14.38 9.70
C LYS A 53 0.32 13.68 8.81
N ALA A 54 0.09 13.61 7.49
CA ALA A 54 1.06 13.03 6.57
C ALA A 54 2.43 13.74 6.69
N LEU A 55 3.45 12.97 7.06
CA LEU A 55 4.82 13.43 7.34
C LEU A 55 4.88 14.67 8.27
N ASN A 56 3.94 14.77 9.21
CA ASN A 56 3.89 15.85 10.20
C ASN A 56 3.61 15.27 11.60
N GLU A 57 4.25 14.14 11.91
CA GLU A 57 4.14 13.52 13.22
C GLU A 57 5.01 14.24 14.22
N SER A 58 4.37 14.76 15.27
CA SER A 58 5.05 15.42 16.36
C SER A 58 5.89 14.43 17.16
N ARG A 59 7.15 14.79 17.40
CA ARG A 59 8.06 14.10 18.30
C ARG A 59 8.24 14.94 19.57
N SER A 60 8.00 14.35 20.75
CA SER A 60 8.41 14.97 22.02
C SER A 60 9.94 14.89 22.14
N ASN A 61 10.59 15.89 22.73
CA ASN A 61 12.05 15.91 22.86
C ASN A 61 12.57 14.58 23.46
N ASP A 62 13.55 13.97 22.77
CA ASP A 62 14.20 12.69 23.07
C ASP A 62 13.34 11.41 23.05
N GLU A 63 12.05 11.50 22.73
CA GLU A 63 11.19 10.31 22.56
C GLU A 63 10.94 9.97 21.09
N HIS A 64 10.73 8.68 20.81
CA HIS A 64 10.27 8.24 19.49
C HIS A 64 8.78 8.53 19.27
N GLU A 65 8.42 8.89 18.03
CA GLU A 65 7.06 9.14 17.56
C GLU A 65 6.16 7.94 17.86
N LYS A 66 5.00 8.19 18.45
CA LYS A 66 4.02 7.15 18.78
C LYS A 66 2.70 7.52 18.12
N PHE A 67 2.37 6.85 17.02
CA PHE A 67 1.08 6.99 16.38
C PHE A 67 0.58 5.64 15.86
N GLN A 68 -0.74 5.59 15.63
CA GLN A 68 -1.40 4.48 14.98
C GLN A 68 -1.82 4.90 13.57
N TYR A 69 -1.80 3.94 12.66
CA TYR A 69 -2.32 4.10 11.31
C TYR A 69 -3.23 2.93 10.99
N ASN A 70 -4.21 3.21 10.14
CA ASN A 70 -5.24 2.28 9.72
C ASN A 70 -5.16 2.09 8.21
N ILE A 71 -4.95 0.85 7.76
CA ILE A 71 -4.89 0.52 6.34
C ILE A 71 -6.14 -0.30 5.99
N PRO A 72 -6.88 0.05 4.93
CA PRO A 72 -8.07 -0.71 4.55
C PRO A 72 -7.70 -2.11 4.10
N ARG A 73 -8.60 -3.07 4.34
CA ARG A 73 -8.48 -4.38 3.74
C ARG A 73 -8.81 -4.32 2.26
N LEU A 74 -9.95 -3.84 1.78
CA LEU A 74 -10.34 -3.93 0.35
C LEU A 74 -10.44 -5.39 -0.16
N ILE A 75 -11.12 -6.25 0.60
CA ILE A 75 -11.35 -7.66 0.23
C ILE A 75 -12.10 -7.81 -1.10
N PRO A 76 -13.19 -7.04 -1.38
CA PRO A 76 -13.95 -7.19 -2.63
C PRO A 76 -13.08 -7.01 -3.88
N ILE A 77 -12.18 -6.02 -3.87
CA ILE A 77 -11.25 -5.76 -4.98
C ILE A 77 -10.28 -6.92 -5.19
N ARG A 78 -9.71 -7.48 -4.11
CA ARG A 78 -8.85 -8.65 -4.23
C ARG A 78 -9.60 -9.86 -4.75
N GLN A 79 -10.85 -10.06 -4.34
CA GLN A 79 -11.67 -11.16 -4.84
C GLN A 79 -11.93 -10.99 -6.34
N LEU A 80 -12.40 -9.82 -6.76
CA LEU A 80 -12.72 -9.52 -8.15
C LEU A 80 -11.51 -9.66 -9.08
N ILE A 81 -10.35 -9.18 -8.65
CA ILE A 81 -9.16 -9.11 -9.50
C ILE A 81 -8.32 -10.38 -9.39
N PHE A 82 -8.12 -10.94 -8.20
CA PHE A 82 -7.19 -12.06 -8.00
C PHE A 82 -7.83 -13.40 -7.68
N ASN A 83 -9.12 -13.43 -7.35
CA ASN A 83 -9.87 -14.65 -7.04
C ASN A 83 -11.08 -14.85 -7.97
N ASN A 84 -10.89 -14.56 -9.27
CA ASN A 84 -11.94 -14.64 -10.28
C ASN A 84 -11.53 -15.50 -11.49
N PRO A 85 -11.30 -16.82 -11.29
CA PRO A 85 -10.74 -17.68 -12.33
C PRO A 85 -11.70 -17.94 -13.51
N HIS A 86 -13.01 -17.76 -13.31
CA HIS A 86 -14.03 -18.14 -14.31
C HIS A 86 -14.49 -16.99 -15.21
N ILE A 87 -14.06 -15.75 -14.97
CA ILE A 87 -14.57 -14.58 -15.72
C ILE A 87 -14.35 -14.71 -17.24
N ARG A 88 -13.19 -15.23 -17.66
CA ARG A 88 -12.87 -15.44 -19.08
C ARG A 88 -13.64 -16.61 -19.68
N TYR A 89 -13.79 -17.69 -18.92
CA TYR A 89 -14.64 -18.82 -19.32
C TYR A 89 -16.08 -18.37 -19.58
N VAL A 90 -16.66 -17.53 -18.72
CA VAL A 90 -18.01 -17.00 -18.93
C VAL A 90 -18.08 -16.12 -20.19
N HIS A 91 -17.07 -15.29 -20.44
CA HIS A 91 -17.05 -14.48 -21.66
C HIS A 91 -17.05 -15.33 -22.94
N ASP A 92 -16.25 -16.39 -22.95
CA ASP A 92 -16.02 -17.24 -24.14
C ASP A 92 -17.20 -18.20 -24.43
N ASN A 93 -17.95 -18.62 -23.40
CA ASN A 93 -18.98 -19.66 -23.53
C ASN A 93 -20.42 -19.14 -23.63
N TYR A 94 -20.67 -17.87 -23.31
CA TYR A 94 -22.01 -17.27 -23.38
C TYR A 94 -22.05 -16.13 -24.39
N GLN A 95 -23.16 -16.03 -25.14
CA GLN A 95 -23.27 -15.11 -26.28
C GLN A 95 -23.83 -13.74 -25.90
N SER A 96 -24.83 -13.67 -25.01
CA SER A 96 -25.45 -12.40 -24.63
C SER A 96 -24.89 -11.84 -23.30
N ASP A 97 -24.81 -10.52 -23.19
CA ASP A 97 -24.33 -9.86 -21.97
C ASP A 97 -25.20 -10.17 -20.73
N PRO A 98 -26.55 -10.17 -20.78
CA PRO A 98 -27.38 -10.57 -19.65
C PRO A 98 -27.12 -12.00 -19.18
N GLU A 99 -26.87 -12.94 -20.09
CA GLU A 99 -26.50 -14.31 -19.73
C GLU A 99 -25.12 -14.35 -19.07
N ARG A 100 -24.13 -13.65 -19.60
CA ARG A 100 -22.79 -13.56 -19.01
C ARG A 100 -22.82 -13.04 -17.57
N TRP A 101 -23.54 -11.95 -17.32
CA TRP A 101 -23.71 -11.40 -15.97
C TRP A 101 -24.36 -12.41 -15.02
N ARG A 102 -25.48 -13.01 -15.44
CA ARG A 102 -26.22 -13.99 -14.64
C ARG A 102 -25.35 -15.21 -14.29
N GLU A 103 -24.65 -15.77 -15.27
CA GLU A 103 -23.84 -16.98 -15.04
C GLU A 103 -22.56 -16.67 -14.25
N TRP A 104 -21.93 -15.50 -14.48
CA TRP A 104 -20.80 -15.08 -13.66
C TRP A 104 -21.21 -14.86 -12.19
N LEU A 105 -22.31 -14.15 -11.92
CA LEU A 105 -22.79 -13.90 -10.55
C LEU A 105 -23.16 -15.19 -9.81
N LYS A 106 -23.68 -16.21 -10.53
CA LYS A 106 -23.94 -17.54 -9.95
C LYS A 106 -22.66 -18.25 -9.53
N ILE A 107 -21.61 -18.20 -10.36
CA ILE A 107 -20.35 -18.91 -10.12
C ILE A 107 -19.47 -18.17 -9.10
N PHE A 108 -19.48 -16.84 -9.15
CA PHE A 108 -18.65 -15.97 -8.32
C PHE A 108 -19.23 -15.75 -6.91
N SER A 109 -20.19 -16.55 -6.45
CA SER A 109 -20.92 -16.30 -5.20
C SER A 109 -19.97 -16.20 -3.99
N PHE A 110 -19.83 -14.98 -3.46
CA PHE A 110 -19.18 -14.65 -2.18
C PHE A 110 -20.21 -13.94 -1.27
N ASP A 111 -19.81 -13.62 -0.05
CA ASP A 111 -20.66 -12.95 0.94
C ASP A 111 -21.12 -11.54 0.51
N ASP A 112 -20.42 -10.90 -0.44
CA ASP A 112 -20.72 -9.56 -0.96
C ASP A 112 -21.65 -9.62 -2.20
N ASP A 113 -22.60 -8.69 -2.28
CA ASP A 113 -23.47 -8.52 -3.45
C ASP A 113 -22.77 -7.72 -4.56
N PHE A 114 -22.51 -8.35 -5.70
CA PHE A 114 -21.84 -7.76 -6.86
C PHE A 114 -22.80 -7.34 -8.00
N LEU A 115 -24.12 -7.38 -7.78
CA LEU A 115 -25.13 -7.01 -8.78
C LEU A 115 -24.91 -5.59 -9.33
N TYR A 116 -24.46 -4.66 -8.48
CA TYR A 116 -24.19 -3.27 -8.85
C TYR A 116 -23.16 -3.11 -9.98
N LEU A 117 -22.28 -4.10 -10.20
CA LEU A 117 -21.28 -4.05 -11.27
C LEU A 117 -21.93 -4.10 -12.66
N GLN A 118 -23.07 -4.80 -12.78
CA GLN A 118 -23.81 -4.86 -14.03
C GLN A 118 -24.29 -3.47 -14.44
N ASP A 119 -24.85 -2.70 -13.49
CA ASP A 119 -25.35 -1.36 -13.74
C ASP A 119 -24.21 -0.36 -14.00
N ARG A 120 -23.09 -0.47 -13.27
CA ARG A 120 -21.96 0.46 -13.40
C ARG A 120 -21.16 0.28 -14.69
N PHE A 121 -20.95 -0.96 -15.13
CA PHE A 121 -20.14 -1.24 -16.32
C PHE A 121 -20.99 -1.40 -17.59
N GLY A 122 -22.27 -1.77 -17.44
CA GLY A 122 -23.26 -1.98 -18.50
C GLY A 122 -22.99 -3.19 -19.39
N SER A 123 -21.72 -3.45 -19.72
CA SER A 123 -21.29 -4.54 -20.59
C SER A 123 -20.27 -5.44 -19.92
N PHE A 124 -20.46 -6.75 -20.08
CA PHE A 124 -19.61 -7.76 -19.45
C PHE A 124 -18.18 -7.72 -19.98
N ILE A 125 -17.99 -7.45 -21.28
CA ILE A 125 -16.65 -7.37 -21.87
C ILE A 125 -15.87 -6.16 -21.36
N ARG A 126 -16.55 -5.03 -21.07
CA ARG A 126 -15.90 -3.87 -20.45
C ARG A 126 -15.42 -4.19 -19.04
N PHE A 127 -16.27 -4.86 -18.26
CA PHE A 127 -15.89 -5.34 -16.93
C PHE A 127 -14.70 -6.32 -17.00
N LEU A 128 -14.73 -7.31 -17.90
CA LEU A 128 -13.62 -8.24 -18.11
C LEU A 128 -12.30 -7.52 -18.41
N HIS A 129 -12.30 -6.59 -19.39
CA HIS A 129 -11.08 -5.85 -19.75
C HIS A 129 -10.52 -5.03 -18.58
N VAL A 130 -11.38 -4.47 -17.73
CA VAL A 130 -10.95 -3.75 -16.52
C VAL A 130 -10.28 -4.71 -15.53
N ILE A 131 -10.87 -5.89 -15.30
CA ILE A 131 -10.27 -6.90 -14.42
C ILE A 131 -8.92 -7.37 -14.98
N GLU A 132 -8.82 -7.67 -16.26
CA GLU A 132 -7.58 -8.12 -16.92
C GLU A 132 -6.49 -7.04 -16.91
N PHE A 133 -6.87 -5.78 -17.08
CA PHE A 133 -5.94 -4.66 -16.95
C PHE A 133 -5.29 -4.62 -15.57
N PHE A 134 -6.07 -4.74 -14.49
CA PHE A 134 -5.50 -4.73 -13.14
C PHE A 134 -4.75 -6.03 -12.80
N GLN A 135 -5.13 -7.16 -13.38
CA GLN A 135 -4.38 -8.42 -13.23
C GLN A 135 -3.00 -8.34 -13.87
N THR A 136 -2.91 -7.73 -15.06
CA THR A 136 -1.66 -7.62 -15.84
C THR A 136 -0.71 -6.57 -15.28
N THR A 137 -1.26 -5.47 -14.76
CA THR A 137 -0.48 -4.37 -14.15
C THR A 137 -0.15 -4.62 -12.68
N ALA A 138 -0.70 -5.67 -12.06
CA ALA A 138 -0.44 -6.01 -10.66
C ALA A 138 1.06 -6.10 -10.34
N ILE A 139 1.41 -5.63 -9.14
CA ILE A 139 2.78 -5.64 -8.65
C ILE A 139 3.29 -7.07 -8.54
N GLU A 140 4.44 -7.30 -9.18
CA GLU A 140 5.14 -8.59 -9.16
C GLU A 140 4.26 -9.75 -9.63
N SER A 141 3.49 -9.54 -10.70
CA SER A 141 2.56 -10.52 -11.28
C SER A 141 3.19 -11.89 -11.60
N HIS A 142 4.51 -11.94 -11.83
CA HIS A 142 5.28 -13.17 -12.07
C HIS A 142 5.52 -14.00 -10.79
N ARG A 143 5.37 -13.42 -9.60
CA ARG A 143 5.53 -14.15 -8.33
C ARG A 143 4.25 -14.89 -8.00
N GLN A 144 4.38 -16.19 -7.70
CA GLN A 144 3.29 -17.04 -7.25
C GLN A 144 2.90 -16.68 -5.80
N ARG A 145 2.04 -15.67 -5.65
CA ARG A 145 1.44 -15.28 -4.36
C ARG A 145 -0.04 -15.70 -4.31
N ARG A 146 -0.51 -16.03 -3.11
CA ARG A 146 -1.95 -16.22 -2.84
C ARG A 146 -2.72 -14.94 -3.17
N TRP A 147 -3.98 -15.07 -3.59
CA TRP A 147 -4.83 -13.96 -4.02
C TRP A 147 -4.98 -12.86 -2.94
N SER A 148 -4.95 -13.22 -1.65
CA SER A 148 -5.05 -12.26 -0.53
C SER A 148 -3.78 -11.44 -0.26
N SER A 149 -2.63 -11.87 -0.80
CA SER A 149 -1.32 -11.18 -0.70
C SER A 149 -0.81 -10.73 -2.07
N ARG A 150 -1.72 -10.39 -2.99
CA ARG A 150 -1.40 -9.74 -4.27
C ARG A 150 -1.79 -8.27 -4.20
N PHE A 151 -0.99 -7.43 -4.85
CA PHE A 151 -1.11 -5.97 -4.77
C PHE A 151 -1.34 -5.36 -6.15
N LEU A 152 -2.22 -4.36 -6.21
CA LEU A 152 -2.41 -3.55 -7.39
C LEU A 152 -1.25 -2.58 -7.57
N PHE A 153 -1.00 -2.19 -8.81
CA PHE A 153 -0.17 -1.01 -9.07
C PHE A 153 -0.85 0.22 -8.45
N PRO A 154 -0.11 1.10 -7.75
CA PRO A 154 -0.69 2.17 -6.97
C PRO A 154 -1.08 3.37 -7.85
N TYR A 155 -2.02 3.16 -8.77
CA TYR A 155 -2.62 4.20 -9.62
C TYR A 155 -3.39 5.28 -8.82
N GLY A 156 -3.60 5.07 -7.53
CA GLY A 156 -4.21 6.04 -6.66
C GLY A 156 -4.49 5.50 -5.27
N PRO A 157 -5.14 6.30 -4.42
CA PRO A 157 -5.41 5.97 -3.03
C PRO A 157 -6.20 4.67 -2.84
N ASN A 158 -7.13 4.33 -3.74
CA ASN A 158 -7.96 3.14 -3.59
C ASN A 158 -7.27 1.85 -4.06
N CYS A 159 -6.03 1.93 -4.56
CA CYS A 159 -5.19 0.77 -4.84
C CYS A 159 -4.35 0.34 -3.63
N LEU A 160 -4.34 1.13 -2.54
CA LEU A 160 -3.51 0.90 -1.36
C LEU A 160 -4.29 0.15 -0.29
N TYR A 161 -3.75 -0.98 0.15
CA TYR A 161 -4.40 -1.84 1.12
C TYR A 161 -3.41 -2.74 1.86
N ALA A 162 -3.84 -3.30 2.99
CA ALA A 162 -3.00 -4.10 3.86
C ALA A 162 -2.63 -5.47 3.26
N ASP A 163 -1.51 -6.05 3.66
CA ASP A 163 -1.25 -7.48 3.43
C ASP A 163 -2.17 -8.33 4.31
N LEU A 164 -2.77 -9.39 3.74
CA LEU A 164 -3.73 -10.25 4.45
C LEU A 164 -3.27 -11.71 4.49
N PRO A 165 -3.56 -12.44 5.58
CA PRO A 165 -3.34 -13.88 5.67
C PRO A 165 -4.22 -14.66 4.68
N ALA A 166 -4.10 -15.99 4.68
CA ALA A 166 -4.89 -16.86 3.80
C ALA A 166 -6.39 -16.72 4.07
N ASN A 167 -6.77 -16.58 5.34
CA ASN A 167 -8.11 -16.16 5.73
C ASN A 167 -8.16 -14.63 5.72
N ALA A 168 -8.71 -14.00 4.68
CA ALA A 168 -8.70 -12.53 4.53
C ALA A 168 -9.29 -11.74 5.71
N ASN A 169 -10.13 -12.37 6.55
CA ASN A 169 -10.69 -11.79 7.78
C ASN A 169 -9.78 -11.94 9.01
N GLY A 170 -8.73 -12.76 8.93
CA GLY A 170 -7.76 -12.98 10.01
C GLY A 170 -6.89 -11.75 10.29
N SER A 171 -6.11 -11.81 11.37
CA SER A 171 -5.11 -10.77 11.67
C SER A 171 -4.05 -10.69 10.56
N PRO A 172 -3.69 -9.48 10.08
CA PRO A 172 -2.66 -9.30 9.06
C PRO A 172 -1.40 -10.10 9.38
N ASP A 173 -0.92 -10.83 8.39
CA ASP A 173 0.37 -11.49 8.46
C ASP A 173 1.43 -10.42 8.16
N ARG A 174 2.36 -10.14 9.08
CA ARG A 174 3.43 -9.16 8.87
C ARG A 174 4.54 -9.72 7.97
N ARG A 175 4.17 -10.52 6.98
CA ARG A 175 5.10 -11.25 6.12
C ARG A 175 5.64 -10.37 5.01
N PHE A 176 4.78 -9.61 4.34
CA PHE A 176 5.16 -8.73 3.22
C PHE A 176 5.23 -7.26 3.62
N PHE A 177 4.40 -6.81 4.56
CA PHE A 177 4.48 -5.49 5.20
C PHE A 177 5.18 -5.66 6.56
N ALA A 178 6.51 -5.62 6.52
CA ALA A 178 7.39 -6.01 7.61
C ALA A 178 8.12 -4.83 8.28
N ARG A 179 7.48 -3.65 8.34
CA ARG A 179 7.97 -2.41 8.97
C ARG A 179 9.05 -1.62 8.22
N SER A 180 9.59 -2.10 7.11
CA SER A 180 10.56 -1.30 6.33
C SER A 180 9.91 -0.04 5.75
N GLY A 181 8.65 -0.11 5.32
CA GLY A 181 7.90 1.06 4.86
C GLY A 181 7.57 2.04 5.99
N GLU A 182 7.38 1.51 7.22
CA GLU A 182 7.24 2.32 8.43
C GLU A 182 8.53 3.12 8.72
N LEU A 183 9.70 2.48 8.56
CA LEU A 183 10.98 3.19 8.70
C LEU A 183 11.14 4.28 7.66
N LEU A 184 10.87 3.99 6.39
CA LEU A 184 10.94 4.99 5.33
C LEU A 184 10.04 6.20 5.63
N TYR A 185 8.82 5.95 6.11
CA TYR A 185 7.91 7.01 6.56
C TYR A 185 8.54 7.86 7.67
N LEU A 186 9.11 7.23 8.69
CA LEU A 186 9.76 7.93 9.80
C LEU A 186 11.00 8.72 9.37
N MET A 187 11.81 8.18 8.46
CA MET A 187 12.98 8.87 7.90
C MET A 187 12.56 10.15 7.20
N LEU A 188 11.54 10.07 6.34
CA LEU A 188 10.99 11.22 5.63
C LEU A 188 10.29 12.22 6.56
N ASN A 189 9.55 11.72 7.57
CA ASN A 189 8.90 12.56 8.59
C ASN A 189 9.90 13.39 9.40
N ARG A 190 11.11 12.86 9.62
CA ARG A 190 12.18 13.53 10.37
C ARG A 190 13.02 14.49 9.52
N SER A 191 12.83 14.51 8.19
CA SER A 191 13.52 15.47 7.33
C SER A 191 12.91 16.86 7.50
N SER A 192 13.75 17.89 7.36
CA SER A 192 13.35 19.29 7.26
C SER A 192 12.36 19.58 6.11
N LYS A 193 12.31 18.70 5.10
CA LYS A 193 11.47 18.84 3.91
C LYS A 193 10.19 18.00 3.95
N ALA A 194 9.86 17.41 5.10
CA ALA A 194 8.73 16.51 5.28
C ALA A 194 7.40 17.09 4.77
N LYS A 195 7.14 18.38 5.07
CA LYS A 195 5.92 19.07 4.63
C LYS A 195 5.83 19.24 3.12
N GLU A 196 6.89 19.79 2.50
CA GLU A 196 6.98 19.95 1.04
C GLU A 196 6.78 18.61 0.34
N LEU A 197 7.44 17.57 0.84
CA LEU A 197 7.32 16.23 0.30
C LEU A 197 5.89 15.67 0.44
N ALA A 198 5.21 15.91 1.55
CA ALA A 198 3.84 15.47 1.74
C ALA A 198 2.87 16.12 0.75
N ASP A 199 3.05 17.41 0.47
CA ASP A 199 2.26 18.12 -0.51
C ASP A 199 2.48 17.52 -1.91
N MET A 200 3.75 17.35 -2.32
CA MET A 200 4.09 16.77 -3.63
C MET A 200 3.60 15.33 -3.82
N ILE A 201 3.70 14.47 -2.80
CA ILE A 201 3.20 13.09 -2.87
C ILE A 201 1.68 13.08 -3.04
N SER A 202 0.97 13.93 -2.28
CA SER A 202 -0.48 14.03 -2.34
C SER A 202 -0.95 14.52 -3.71
N GLU A 203 -0.27 15.52 -4.27
CA GLU A 203 -0.60 16.13 -5.56
C GLU A 203 -0.23 15.28 -6.76
N LYS A 204 0.87 14.52 -6.70
CA LYS A 204 1.34 13.73 -7.86
C LYS A 204 0.99 12.26 -7.81
N LEU A 205 1.12 11.59 -6.65
CA LEU A 205 1.02 10.14 -6.56
C LEU A 205 -0.35 9.67 -6.07
N LEU A 206 -0.98 10.42 -5.15
CA LEU A 206 -2.22 10.00 -4.49
C LEU A 206 -3.44 10.84 -4.89
N ARG A 207 -3.48 11.22 -6.17
CA ARG A 207 -4.59 11.95 -6.77
C ARG A 207 -5.90 11.16 -6.70
N LYS A 208 -6.91 11.74 -6.07
CA LYS A 208 -8.25 11.12 -5.99
C LYS A 208 -9.00 11.14 -7.31
N ASP A 209 -8.72 12.16 -8.14
CA ASP A 209 -9.36 12.40 -9.43
C ASP A 209 -8.77 11.58 -10.58
N ASP A 210 -7.73 10.78 -10.31
CA ASP A 210 -7.12 9.90 -11.30
C ASP A 210 -8.16 8.94 -11.91
N THR A 211 -8.05 8.72 -13.22
CA THR A 211 -9.00 7.91 -13.98
C THR A 211 -9.02 6.46 -13.50
N TRP A 212 -7.86 5.86 -13.24
CA TRP A 212 -7.76 4.49 -12.77
C TRP A 212 -8.22 4.35 -11.32
N ASN A 213 -7.96 5.37 -10.50
CA ASN A 213 -8.49 5.41 -9.13
C ASN A 213 -10.03 5.42 -9.11
N ARG A 214 -10.67 6.16 -10.02
CA ARG A 214 -12.15 6.17 -10.16
C ARG A 214 -12.70 4.83 -10.65
N ILE A 215 -11.98 4.12 -11.51
CA ILE A 215 -12.38 2.77 -11.95
C ILE A 215 -12.33 1.79 -10.78
N ILE A 216 -11.30 1.84 -9.93
CA ILE A 216 -11.26 1.01 -8.71
C ILE A 216 -12.42 1.33 -7.76
N LEU A 217 -12.77 2.61 -7.59
CA LEU A 217 -13.96 2.98 -6.81
C LEU A 217 -15.24 2.39 -7.40
N ALA A 218 -15.37 2.37 -8.73
CA ALA A 218 -16.52 1.77 -9.39
C ALA A 218 -16.62 0.25 -9.19
N LEU A 219 -15.49 -0.43 -8.94
CA LEU A 219 -15.43 -1.86 -8.61
C LEU A 219 -15.74 -2.17 -7.14
N LEU A 220 -15.80 -1.16 -6.26
CA LEU A 220 -16.12 -1.35 -4.83
C LEU A 220 -17.63 -1.23 -4.60
N PRO A 221 -18.24 -2.03 -3.69
CA PRO A 221 -19.68 -1.95 -3.40
C PRO A 221 -20.10 -0.55 -2.93
N GLY A 222 -19.25 0.14 -2.16
CA GLY A 222 -19.41 1.54 -1.75
C GLY A 222 -18.22 2.01 -0.90
N GLU A 223 -18.08 3.32 -0.68
CA GLU A 223 -16.98 3.89 0.12
C GLU A 223 -17.02 3.45 1.60
N GLU A 224 -18.21 3.13 2.11
CA GLU A 224 -18.41 2.60 3.46
C GLU A 224 -17.66 1.28 3.73
N HIS A 225 -17.46 0.45 2.69
CA HIS A 225 -16.71 -0.80 2.79
C HIS A 225 -15.19 -0.61 2.81
N ILE A 226 -14.68 0.56 2.41
CA ILE A 226 -13.26 0.91 2.55
C ILE A 226 -12.92 1.11 4.04
N ASN A 227 -13.87 1.65 4.81
CA ASN A 227 -13.66 2.05 6.19
C ASN A 227 -14.10 1.01 7.23
N SER A 228 -14.98 0.06 6.86
CA SER A 228 -15.58 -0.87 7.82
C SER A 228 -14.64 -1.96 8.35
N ASN A 229 -13.56 -2.27 7.65
CA ASN A 229 -12.64 -3.34 8.03
C ASN A 229 -11.18 -2.92 7.84
N GLN A 230 -10.75 -1.91 8.60
CA GLN A 230 -9.37 -1.42 8.59
C GLN A 230 -8.49 -2.21 9.55
N VAL A 231 -7.22 -2.33 9.18
CA VAL A 231 -6.16 -2.90 10.01
C VAL A 231 -5.47 -1.77 10.74
N SER A 232 -5.60 -1.74 12.07
CA SER A 232 -4.87 -0.80 12.92
C SER A 232 -3.49 -1.37 13.28
N SER A 233 -2.45 -0.56 13.12
CA SER A 233 -1.09 -0.88 13.56
C SER A 233 -0.42 0.33 14.20
N SER A 234 0.43 0.07 15.20
CA SER A 234 1.32 1.07 15.76
C SER A 234 2.58 1.18 14.91
N ILE A 235 3.03 2.40 14.66
CA ILE A 235 4.29 2.67 13.96
C ILE A 235 5.46 1.94 14.62
N GLY A 236 6.38 1.43 13.81
CA GLY A 236 7.64 0.82 14.21
C GLY A 236 8.66 1.83 14.67
N TYR A 237 9.86 1.37 14.99
CA TYR A 237 10.85 2.13 15.72
C TYR A 237 12.04 2.53 14.83
N LEU A 238 12.39 3.83 14.80
CA LEU A 238 13.58 4.32 14.10
C LEU A 238 14.59 4.89 15.12
N PRO A 239 15.78 4.29 15.30
CA PRO A 239 16.67 4.57 16.43
C PRO A 239 17.30 5.96 16.46
N PHE A 240 17.62 6.55 15.31
CA PHE A 240 18.37 7.81 15.27
C PHE A 240 17.43 8.98 15.01
N ALA A 241 17.41 9.95 15.94
CA ALA A 241 16.56 11.13 15.84
C ALA A 241 16.83 11.93 14.56
N GLU A 242 18.11 12.02 14.18
CA GLU A 242 18.59 12.81 13.05
C GLU A 242 19.76 12.09 12.36
N ARG A 243 19.71 12.09 11.03
CA ARG A 243 20.71 11.51 10.15
C ARG A 243 20.75 12.30 8.85
N PRO A 244 21.94 12.63 8.30
CA PRO A 244 22.04 13.32 7.02
C PRO A 244 21.41 12.53 5.88
N GLU A 245 21.34 11.20 6.00
CA GLU A 245 20.69 10.33 5.03
C GLU A 245 19.19 10.61 4.89
N TYR A 246 18.51 11.04 5.97
CA TYR A 246 17.08 11.37 5.93
C TYR A 246 16.81 12.56 5.00
N GLU A 247 17.67 13.58 5.09
CA GLU A 247 17.61 14.74 4.18
C GLU A 247 17.95 14.35 2.75
N ARG A 248 19.01 13.56 2.52
CA ARG A 248 19.38 13.12 1.15
C ARG A 248 18.30 12.31 0.46
N ILE A 249 17.59 11.46 1.21
CA ILE A 249 16.45 10.70 0.70
C ILE A 249 15.33 11.67 0.32
N ALA A 250 14.97 12.60 1.20
CA ALA A 250 13.95 13.60 0.92
C ALA A 250 14.30 14.49 -0.29
N ASP A 251 15.55 14.93 -0.41
CA ASP A 251 16.07 15.69 -1.55
C ASP A 251 15.88 14.92 -2.87
N THR A 252 16.24 13.64 -2.86
CA THR A 252 16.11 12.80 -4.06
C THR A 252 14.65 12.63 -4.46
N TRP A 253 13.77 12.42 -3.49
CA TRP A 253 12.33 12.32 -3.74
C TRP A 253 11.76 13.61 -4.30
N ILE A 254 12.11 14.77 -3.73
CA ILE A 254 11.67 16.06 -4.23
C ILE A 254 12.18 16.31 -5.64
N ASN A 255 13.45 15.96 -5.93
CA ASN A 255 13.99 16.10 -7.29
C ASN A 255 13.23 15.24 -8.30
N LEU A 256 12.91 14.00 -7.96
CA LEU A 256 12.12 13.10 -8.82
C LEU A 256 10.69 13.59 -8.97
N LEU A 257 10.05 13.97 -7.87
CA LEU A 257 8.68 14.51 -7.87
C LEU A 257 8.59 15.88 -8.56
N SER A 258 9.68 16.63 -8.69
CA SER A 258 9.69 17.91 -9.40
C SER A 258 9.73 17.75 -10.92
N LEU A 259 10.04 16.55 -11.44
CA LEU A 259 10.06 16.29 -12.87
C LEU A 259 8.65 16.43 -13.47
N ASP A 260 8.58 16.95 -14.70
CA ASP A 260 7.34 17.08 -15.47
C ASP A 260 6.94 15.73 -16.09
N LEU A 261 6.61 14.77 -15.22
CA LEU A 261 6.18 13.42 -15.55
C LEU A 261 4.87 13.11 -14.81
N SER A 262 4.10 12.15 -15.34
CA SER A 262 2.92 11.65 -14.64
C SER A 262 3.33 10.95 -13.34
N GLY A 263 2.45 10.95 -12.34
CA GLY A 263 2.69 10.26 -11.07
C GLY A 263 3.02 8.78 -11.29
N GLU A 264 2.34 8.13 -12.23
CA GLU A 264 2.55 6.73 -12.60
C GLU A 264 3.98 6.44 -13.06
N ALA A 265 4.55 7.32 -13.89
CA ALA A 265 5.90 7.20 -14.40
C ALA A 265 6.97 7.40 -13.31
N LEU A 266 6.63 8.09 -12.22
CA LEU A 266 7.52 8.35 -11.09
C LEU A 266 7.56 7.20 -10.07
N LEU A 267 6.56 6.31 -10.05
CA LEU A 267 6.47 5.21 -9.08
C LEU A 267 7.65 4.24 -9.17
N ASP A 268 8.05 3.82 -10.37
CA ASP A 268 9.16 2.87 -10.54
C ASP A 268 10.53 3.47 -10.14
N PRO A 269 10.91 4.70 -10.59
CA PRO A 269 12.12 5.36 -10.10
C PRO A 269 12.16 5.54 -8.57
N LEU A 270 11.04 5.98 -7.96
CA LEU A 270 10.95 6.15 -6.50
C LEU A 270 11.11 4.82 -5.78
N MET A 271 10.43 3.77 -6.24
CA MET A 271 10.55 2.42 -5.70
C MET A 271 11.97 1.87 -5.81
N ARG A 272 12.65 2.05 -6.96
CA ARG A 272 14.04 1.62 -7.14
C ARG A 272 14.99 2.35 -6.21
N PHE A 273 14.76 3.64 -5.97
CA PHE A 273 15.61 4.40 -5.05
C PHE A 273 15.52 3.88 -3.61
N ILE A 274 14.32 3.44 -3.18
CA ILE A 274 14.13 2.81 -1.86
C ILE A 274 15.00 1.56 -1.72
N PHE A 275 15.14 0.74 -2.76
CA PHE A 275 16.05 -0.42 -2.74
C PHE A 275 17.50 0.00 -2.48
N PHE A 276 17.98 1.03 -3.16
CA PHE A 276 19.35 1.52 -2.98
C PHE A 276 19.55 2.15 -1.60
N ALA A 277 18.61 2.96 -1.12
CA ALA A 277 18.66 3.51 0.23
C ALA A 277 18.59 2.39 1.30
N HIS A 278 17.81 1.33 1.05
CA HIS A 278 17.73 0.16 1.91
C HIS A 278 18.97 -0.75 1.84
N ALA A 279 19.87 -0.54 0.87
CA ALA A 279 21.20 -1.15 0.87
C ALA A 279 22.26 -0.22 1.50
N TYR A 280 22.13 1.10 1.29
CA TYR A 280 23.12 2.11 1.70
C TYR A 280 23.00 2.59 3.15
N LEU A 281 21.80 2.60 3.73
CA LEU A 281 21.60 2.87 5.16
C LEU A 281 22.17 1.75 6.05
N TYR A 282 22.66 0.68 5.43
CA TYR A 282 23.02 -0.59 6.07
C TYR A 282 24.45 -1.07 5.72
N ALA A 283 25.22 -0.26 4.97
CA ALA A 283 26.66 -0.44 4.74
C ALA A 283 27.45 0.67 5.47
#